data_AF-A0A3D1IWD4-F1
#
_entry.id   AF-A0A3D1IWD4-F1
#
_cell.length_a   1.000
_cell.length_b   1.000
_cell.length_c   1.000
_cell.angle_alpha   90.00
_cell.angle_beta   90.00
_cell.angle_gamma   90.00
#
_symmetry.space_group_name_H-M   'P 1'
#
loop_
_entity.id
_entity.type
_entity.pdbx_description
1 polymer ?
#
loop_
_entity_poly.entity_id
_entity_poly.type
_entity_poly.pdbx_seq_one_letter_code
_entity_poly.pdbx_strand_id
1 'polypeptide(L)'
;TVINNVISLATVPLIMARGAAFYKDYGMGRSRGTLPLQLAGNIKYGGLVEKAFGVSLRELLVDFGGGTANGRPIRAVQVGGPLGA
;
A
#
# COMPACT_ATOMS: atom_id res chain seq x y z
N THR A 1 10.33 -12.83 23.43
CA THR A 1 9.75 -11.54 22.97
C THR A 1 9.29 -11.71 21.53
N VAL A 2 8.08 -11.26 21.19
CA VAL A 2 7.55 -11.31 19.82
C VAL A 2 8.05 -10.08 19.05
N ILE A 3 8.43 -10.25 17.78
CA ILE A 3 8.91 -9.19 16.89
C ILE A 3 7.95 -9.05 15.71
N ASN A 4 7.41 -7.86 15.50
CA ASN A 4 6.55 -7.53 14.37
C ASN A 4 6.90 -6.14 13.82
N ASN A 5 6.59 -5.90 12.55
CA ASN A 5 6.64 -4.55 11.98
C ASN A 5 5.61 -3.65 12.68
N VAL A 6 5.89 -2.34 12.73
CA VAL A 6 5.00 -1.34 13.34
C VAL A 6 3.58 -1.40 12.75
N ILE A 7 3.44 -1.48 11.42
CA ILE A 7 2.11 -1.53 10.78
C ILE A 7 1.36 -2.80 11.18
N SER A 8 2.04 -3.94 11.28
CA SER A 8 1.40 -5.18 11.75
C SER A 8 0.78 -5.02 13.14
N LEU A 9 1.47 -4.34 14.06
CA LEU A 9 0.94 -4.08 15.40
C LEU A 9 -0.14 -2.99 15.40
N ALA A 10 0.04 -1.93 14.62
CA ALA A 10 -0.92 -0.82 14.51
C ALA A 10 -2.27 -1.26 13.91
N THR A 11 -2.30 -2.34 13.13
CA THR A 11 -3.54 -2.94 12.61
C THR A 11 -4.31 -3.74 13.66
N VAL A 12 -3.65 -4.28 14.69
CA VAL A 12 -4.28 -5.15 15.70
C VAL A 12 -5.46 -4.49 16.41
N PRO A 13 -5.39 -3.23 16.90
CA PRO A 13 -6.52 -2.57 17.56
C PRO A 13 -7.78 -2.53 16.71
N LEU A 14 -7.66 -2.28 15.39
CA LEU A 14 -8.81 -2.25 14.48
C LEU A 14 -9.44 -3.64 14.33
N ILE A 15 -8.61 -4.69 14.19
CA ILE A 15 -9.08 -6.08 14.11
C ILE A 15 -9.80 -6.48 15.39
N MET A 16 -9.27 -6.11 16.55
CA MET A 16 -9.89 -6.42 17.84
C MET A 16 -11.21 -5.65 18.04
N ALA A 17 -11.27 -4.38 17.61
CA ALA A 17 -12.44 -3.54 17.77
C ALA A 17 -13.60 -3.90 16.81
N ARG A 18 -13.30 -4.36 15.59
CA ARG A 18 -14.31 -4.65 14.55
C ARG A 18 -14.48 -6.13 14.21
N GLY A 19 -13.65 -6.99 14.79
CA GLY A 19 -13.65 -8.43 14.56
C GLY A 19 -12.80 -8.87 13.36
N ALA A 20 -12.33 -10.11 13.40
CA ALA A 20 -11.45 -10.67 12.38
C ALA A 20 -12.12 -10.80 10.99
N ALA A 21 -13.42 -11.10 10.94
CA ALA A 21 -14.17 -11.20 9.70
C ALA A 21 -14.19 -9.86 8.94
N PHE A 22 -14.46 -8.76 9.67
CA PHE A 22 -14.47 -7.41 9.10
C PHE A 22 -13.15 -7.09 8.37
N TYR A 23 -12.00 -7.36 9.00
CA TYR A 23 -10.71 -7.07 8.36
C TYR A 23 -10.38 -8.05 7.22
N LYS A 24 -10.80 -9.32 7.35
CA LYS A 24 -10.60 -10.36 6.34
C LYS A 24 -11.39 -10.13 5.05
N ASP A 25 -12.50 -9.40 5.12
CA ASP A 25 -13.33 -9.08 3.95
C ASP A 25 -12.66 -8.09 2.98
N TYR A 26 -11.63 -7.36 3.44
CA TYR A 26 -10.76 -6.58 2.56
C TYR A 26 -9.70 -7.47 1.89
N GLY A 27 -9.34 -7.10 0.66
CA GLY A 27 -8.25 -7.73 -0.09
C GLY A 27 -8.72 -8.84 -1.03
N MET A 28 -7.78 -9.67 -1.49
CA MET A 28 -8.06 -10.76 -2.43
C MET A 28 -7.21 -12.00 -2.15
N GLY A 29 -7.73 -13.18 -2.49
CA GLY A 29 -7.00 -14.45 -2.33
C GLY A 29 -6.54 -14.70 -0.89
N ARG A 30 -5.23 -14.79 -0.66
CA ARG A 30 -4.61 -14.90 0.67
C ARG A 30 -4.13 -13.57 1.23
N SER A 31 -4.08 -12.52 0.41
CA SER A 31 -3.69 -11.17 0.83
C SER A 31 -4.92 -10.43 1.35
N ARG A 32 -5.14 -10.52 2.66
CA ARG A 32 -6.32 -9.97 3.34
C ARG A 32 -5.98 -8.70 4.10
N GLY A 33 -6.96 -7.81 4.22
CA GLY A 33 -6.79 -6.51 4.84
C GLY A 33 -6.40 -5.42 3.85
N THR A 34 -5.84 -4.36 4.42
CA THR A 34 -5.37 -3.15 3.73
C THR A 34 -3.86 -2.97 3.94
N LEU A 35 -3.22 -2.26 3.02
CA LEU A 35 -1.82 -1.86 3.15
C LEU A 35 -1.71 -0.35 2.95
N PRO A 36 -1.13 0.40 3.91
CA PRO A 36 -0.78 1.81 3.71
C PRO A 36 0.42 1.92 2.76
N LEU A 37 0.14 2.07 1.46
CA LEU A 37 1.14 2.15 0.39
C LEU A 37 1.74 3.56 0.30
N GLN A 38 3.06 3.65 0.22
CA GLN A 38 3.76 4.92 0.13
C GLN A 38 4.13 5.21 -1.33
N LEU A 39 3.62 6.32 -1.86
CA LEU A 39 4.02 6.86 -3.17
C LEU A 39 5.19 7.82 -2.97
N ALA A 40 6.36 7.44 -3.45
CA ALA A 40 7.62 8.15 -3.24
C ALA A 40 8.43 8.30 -4.54
N GLY A 41 9.44 9.16 -4.50
CA GLY A 41 10.33 9.42 -5.64
C GLY A 41 9.75 10.44 -6.62
N ASN A 42 9.96 10.21 -7.92
CA ASN A 42 9.46 11.10 -8.98
C ASN A 42 7.97 10.84 -9.26
N ILE A 43 7.11 11.32 -8.38
CA ILE A 43 5.64 11.21 -8.46
C ILE A 43 5.01 12.58 -8.15
N LYS A 44 3.97 12.97 -8.88
CA LYS A 44 3.36 14.31 -8.78
C LYS A 44 2.63 14.53 -7.46
N TYR A 45 1.83 13.56 -7.04
CA TYR A 45 1.08 13.56 -5.78
C TYR A 45 1.57 12.42 -4.89
N GLY A 46 2.75 12.62 -4.28
CA GLY A 46 3.33 11.67 -3.33
C GLY A 46 2.61 11.68 -1.97
N GLY A 47 2.80 10.62 -1.19
CA GLY A 47 2.18 10.49 0.12
C GLY A 47 1.75 9.07 0.44
N LEU A 48 0.67 8.95 1.22
CA LEU A 48 0.18 7.69 1.75
C LEU A 48 -1.20 7.37 1.18
N VAL A 49 -1.33 6.17 0.61
CA VAL A 49 -2.57 5.65 0.04
C VAL A 49 -2.84 4.28 0.67
N GLU A 50 -3.76 4.23 1.63
CA GLU A 50 -4.21 2.96 2.20
C GLU A 50 -5.32 2.34 1.36
N LYS A 51 -5.07 1.14 0.84
CA LYS A 51 -6.00 0.40 -0.01
C LYS A 51 -6.04 -1.07 0.35
N ALA A 52 -7.16 -1.71 0.05
CA ALA A 52 -7.28 -3.16 0.07
C ALA A 52 -6.32 -3.79 -0.94
N PHE A 53 -5.79 -4.98 -0.62
CA PHE A 53 -5.00 -5.74 -1.59
C PHE A 53 -5.79 -6.04 -2.86
N GLY A 54 -5.13 -5.93 -4.01
CA GLY A 54 -5.73 -6.12 -5.33
C GLY A 54 -5.79 -4.84 -6.16
N VAL A 55 -5.53 -3.67 -5.55
CA VAL A 55 -5.27 -2.44 -6.30
C VAL A 55 -4.06 -2.62 -7.22
N SER A 56 -4.16 -2.16 -8.47
CA SER A 56 -3.05 -2.27 -9.42
C SER A 56 -2.03 -1.14 -9.23
N LEU A 57 -0.77 -1.41 -9.56
CA LEU A 57 0.27 -0.37 -9.51
C LEU A 57 -0.03 0.78 -10.46
N ARG A 58 -0.68 0.51 -11.60
CA ARG A 58 -1.10 1.56 -12.56
C ARG A 58 -2.11 2.52 -11.93
N GLU A 59 -3.12 1.99 -11.24
CA GLU A 59 -4.13 2.80 -10.53
C GLU A 59 -3.45 3.70 -9.49
N LEU A 60 -2.55 3.13 -8.68
CA LEU A 60 -1.77 3.90 -7.69
C LEU A 60 -0.95 5.02 -8.32
N LEU A 61 -0.26 4.76 -9.43
CA LEU A 61 0.64 5.74 -10.05
C LEU A 61 -0.10 6.82 -10.85
N VAL A 62 -1.21 6.47 -11.50
CA VAL A 62 -1.94 7.37 -12.39
C VAL A 62 -3.05 8.09 -11.63
N ASP A 63 -3.94 7.35 -10.99
CA ASP A 63 -5.17 7.93 -10.43
C ASP A 63 -4.90 8.61 -9.09
N PHE A 64 -4.03 8.04 -8.26
CA PHE A 64 -3.61 8.65 -6.99
C PHE A 64 -2.35 9.52 -7.17
N GLY A 65 -1.33 8.99 -7.84
CA GLY A 65 -0.02 9.65 -7.97
C GLY A 65 0.03 10.76 -9.03
N GLY A 66 -0.90 10.80 -9.99
CA GLY A 66 -0.93 11.81 -11.05
C GLY A 66 0.23 11.72 -12.05
N GLY A 67 0.91 10.57 -12.14
CA GLY A 67 2.11 10.40 -12.95
C GLY A 67 3.35 11.03 -12.32
N THR A 68 4.40 11.26 -13.12
CA THR A 68 5.66 11.80 -12.62
C THR A 68 5.55 13.29 -12.27
N ALA A 69 6.35 13.74 -11.29
CA ALA A 69 6.43 15.16 -10.92
C ALA A 69 6.94 16.04 -12.07
N ASN A 70 7.75 15.48 -12.97
CA ASN A 70 8.32 16.19 -14.12
C ASN A 70 7.55 16.02 -15.44
N GLY A 71 6.39 15.35 -15.43
CA GLY A 71 5.54 15.15 -16.60
C GLY A 71 6.10 14.17 -17.66
N ARG A 72 7.29 13.60 -17.46
CA ARG A 72 7.86 12.59 -18.37
C ARG A 72 7.22 11.22 -18.12
N PRO A 73 7.16 10.32 -19.12
CA PRO A 73 6.65 8.96 -18.91
C PRO A 73 7.42 8.22 -17.81
N ILE A 74 6.71 7.44 -16.99
CA ILE A 74 7.32 6.52 -16.01
C ILE A 74 8.11 5.45 -16.79
N ARG A 75 9.37 5.26 -16.43
CA ARG A 75 10.26 4.28 -17.08
C ARG A 75 10.40 2.97 -16.30
N ALA A 76 10.55 3.07 -14.99
CA ALA A 76 10.67 1.94 -14.08
C ALA A 76 10.16 2.36 -12.70
N VAL A 77 9.67 1.40 -11.93
CA VAL A 77 9.15 1.61 -10.57
C VAL A 77 9.68 0.49 -9.70
N GLN A 78 10.38 0.85 -8.61
CA GLN A 78 10.82 -0.10 -7.61
C GLN A 78 9.76 -0.21 -6.52
N VAL A 79 9.35 -1.44 -6.20
CA VAL A 79 8.31 -1.72 -5.21
C VAL A 79 8.89 -2.62 -4.11
N GLY A 80 8.61 -2.34 -2.84
CA GLY A 80 9.09 -3.15 -1.72
C GLY A 80 10.44 -2.73 -1.14
N GLY A 81 10.96 -1.56 -1.53
CA GLY A 81 12.22 -1.02 -1.01
C GLY A 81 13.44 -1.45 -1.83
N PRO A 82 14.68 -1.18 -1.35
CA PRO A 82 15.92 -1.34 -2.14
C PRO A 82 16.21 -2.79 -2.55
N LEU A 83 15.62 -3.77 -1.88
CA LEU A 83 15.73 -5.20 -2.19
C LEU A 83 14.58 -5.70 -3.07
N GLY A 84 13.64 -4.82 -3.43
CA GLY A 84 12.56 -5.12 -4.35
C GLY A 84 13.08 -5.26 -5.77
N ALA A 85 12.68 -6.36 -6.43
CA ALA A 85 12.92 -6.62 -7.85
C ALA A 85 11.90 -5.91 -8.73
#